data_AF-A0A397JSJ9-F1
#
_entry.id   AF-A0A397JSJ9-F1
#
_cell.length_a   1.000
_cell.length_b   1.000
_cell.length_c   1.000
_cell.angle_alpha   90.00
_cell.angle_beta   90.00
_cell.angle_gamma   90.00
#
_symmetry.space_group_name_H-M   'P 1'
#
loop_
_entity.id
_entity.type
_entity.pdbx_description
1 polymer ?
#
loop_
_entity_poly.entity_id
_entity_poly.type
_entity_poly.pdbx_seq_one_letter_code
_entity_poly.pdbx_strand_id
1 'polypeptide(L)'
;MSLLYPTRTDATRETLFPKFPNDVKQWSPDDVKYFLESRMSGSDYNQTDIDKIRAKNLTGRAFLRLNEMKLMFKPGPFELEFSPAEGIMELVEKLKEKLEKTPPASVEVVTTTEFNSLVTTTEFNSFSEKVSVEFEKMSVELEKNRKDIDKVSADFKKIRKDSQPQQTRYPQG
;
A
#
# COMPACT_ATOMS: atom_id res chain seq x y z
N MET A 1 -18.03 -50.02 -37.70
CA MET A 1 -16.98 -49.18 -38.32
C MET A 1 -16.72 -48.02 -37.38
N SER A 2 -15.63 -48.10 -36.61
CA SER A 2 -15.26 -47.08 -35.63
C SER A 2 -14.51 -45.96 -36.34
N LEU A 3 -14.98 -44.72 -36.20
CA LEU A 3 -14.28 -43.54 -36.68
C LEU A 3 -13.05 -43.32 -35.79
N LEU A 4 -11.87 -43.40 -36.40
CA LEU A 4 -10.60 -42.97 -35.81
C LEU A 4 -10.70 -41.48 -35.50
N TYR A 5 -10.68 -41.12 -34.22
CA TYR A 5 -10.35 -39.76 -33.82
C TYR A 5 -8.85 -39.57 -33.99
N PRO A 6 -8.38 -38.46 -34.59
CA PRO A 6 -6.97 -38.12 -34.53
C PRO A 6 -6.59 -37.87 -33.07
N THR A 7 -5.62 -38.64 -32.59
CA THR A 7 -4.90 -38.41 -31.33
C THR A 7 -4.32 -37.01 -31.36
N ARG A 8 -4.88 -36.12 -30.52
CA ARG A 8 -4.39 -34.76 -30.33
C ARG A 8 -3.01 -34.86 -29.69
N THR A 9 -1.99 -34.67 -30.54
CA THR A 9 -0.57 -34.70 -30.21
C THR A 9 -0.22 -33.75 -29.07
N ASP A 10 0.53 -34.31 -28.13
CA ASP A 10 1.03 -33.76 -26.86
C ASP A 10 2.15 -32.70 -27.05
N ALA A 11 2.05 -31.85 -28.07
CA ALA A 11 3.13 -30.94 -28.50
C ALA A 11 2.79 -29.45 -28.32
N THR A 12 1.71 -29.10 -27.61
CA THR A 12 1.29 -27.69 -27.43
C THR A 12 0.87 -27.40 -25.99
N ARG A 13 1.60 -27.93 -25.01
CA ARG A 13 1.43 -27.59 -23.58
C ARG A 13 2.64 -26.92 -22.93
N GLU A 14 3.75 -26.77 -23.65
CA GLU A 14 5.00 -26.23 -23.08
C GLU A 14 5.25 -24.73 -23.32
N THR A 15 4.33 -23.96 -23.89
CA THR A 15 4.59 -22.53 -24.22
C THR A 15 3.44 -21.56 -23.91
N LEU A 16 2.83 -21.65 -22.73
CA LEU A 16 1.76 -20.71 -22.32
C LEU A 16 1.94 -20.06 -20.93
N PHE A 17 3.09 -20.27 -20.28
CA PHE A 17 3.44 -19.46 -19.11
C PHE A 17 4.40 -18.37 -19.55
N PRO A 18 4.01 -17.08 -19.55
CA PRO A 18 4.97 -16.01 -19.75
C PRO A 18 6.08 -16.19 -18.72
N LYS A 19 7.32 -16.24 -19.21
CA LYS A 19 8.50 -16.33 -18.35
C LYS A 19 8.64 -15.00 -17.65
N PHE A 20 8.05 -14.89 -16.46
CA PHE A 20 8.17 -13.70 -15.62
C PHE A 20 9.65 -13.38 -15.39
N PRO A 21 10.05 -12.09 -15.39
CA PRO A 21 11.34 -11.72 -14.85
C PRO A 21 11.48 -12.34 -13.44
N ASN A 22 12.60 -13.03 -13.18
CA ASN A 22 12.82 -13.65 -11.87
C ASN A 22 12.82 -12.61 -10.75
N ASP A 23 13.24 -11.37 -11.06
CA ASP A 23 13.18 -10.24 -10.15
C ASP A 23 11.79 -9.57 -10.20
N VAL A 24 11.01 -9.77 -9.14
CA VAL A 24 9.69 -9.15 -8.94
C VAL A 24 9.76 -7.63 -9.08
N LYS A 25 10.89 -6.98 -8.74
CA LYS A 25 11.03 -5.52 -8.85
C LYS A 25 11.01 -5.03 -10.29
N GLN A 26 11.23 -5.91 -11.27
CA GLN A 26 11.23 -5.60 -12.70
C GLN A 26 9.90 -5.90 -13.38
N TRP A 27 8.92 -6.43 -12.65
CA TRP A 27 7.61 -6.74 -13.22
C TRP A 27 6.92 -5.48 -13.74
N SER A 28 6.49 -5.59 -15.00
CA SER A 28 5.55 -4.66 -15.61
C SER A 28 4.17 -4.82 -14.95
N PRO A 29 3.25 -3.87 -15.17
CA PRO A 29 1.89 -4.05 -14.71
C PRO A 29 1.17 -5.23 -15.39
N ASP A 30 1.66 -5.73 -16.53
CA ASP A 30 1.11 -6.93 -17.18
C ASP A 30 1.60 -8.18 -16.46
N ASP A 31 2.88 -8.22 -16.08
CA ASP A 31 3.44 -9.30 -15.27
C ASP A 31 2.72 -9.42 -13.92
N VAL A 32 2.40 -8.30 -13.27
CA VAL A 32 1.61 -8.29 -12.02
C VAL A 32 0.21 -8.88 -12.25
N LYS A 33 -0.47 -8.47 -13.33
CA LYS A 33 -1.78 -9.01 -13.70
C LYS A 33 -1.70 -10.52 -13.93
N TYR A 34 -0.80 -10.97 -14.78
CA TYR A 34 -0.63 -12.39 -15.11
C TYR A 34 -0.25 -13.22 -13.88
N PHE A 35 0.57 -12.69 -12.98
CA PHE A 35 0.90 -13.36 -11.73
C PHE A 35 -0.35 -13.60 -10.87
N LEU A 36 -1.19 -12.58 -10.70
CA LEU A 36 -2.45 -12.71 -9.95
C LEU A 36 -3.42 -13.69 -10.64
N GLU A 37 -3.59 -13.60 -11.96
CA GLU A 37 -4.44 -14.53 -12.72
C GLU A 37 -3.96 -15.99 -12.57
N SER A 38 -2.65 -16.22 -12.56
CA SER A 38 -2.06 -17.56 -12.37
C SER A 38 -2.29 -18.18 -10.98
N ARG A 39 -2.71 -17.37 -10.00
CA ARG A 39 -2.98 -17.77 -8.61
C ARG A 39 -4.44 -17.57 -8.20
N MET A 40 -5.30 -17.16 -9.14
CA MET A 40 -6.71 -16.88 -8.89
C MET A 40 -7.52 -18.13 -8.54
N SER A 41 -7.10 -19.30 -9.06
CA SER A 41 -7.77 -20.57 -8.75
C SER A 41 -7.59 -20.93 -7.27
N GLY A 42 -8.67 -20.86 -6.50
CA GLY A 42 -8.67 -21.16 -5.07
C GLY A 42 -8.23 -20.00 -4.18
N SER A 43 -8.20 -18.77 -4.69
CA SER A 43 -7.98 -17.55 -3.91
C SER A 43 -9.29 -16.81 -3.60
N ASP A 44 -9.23 -15.86 -2.66
CA ASP A 44 -10.37 -15.03 -2.26
C ASP A 44 -10.62 -13.81 -3.17
N TYR A 45 -9.72 -13.54 -4.13
CA TYR A 45 -9.89 -12.50 -5.15
C TYR A 45 -10.32 -13.09 -6.50
N ASN A 46 -10.96 -12.26 -7.32
CA ASN A 46 -11.44 -12.62 -8.64
C ASN A 46 -10.98 -11.63 -9.72
N GLN A 47 -11.39 -11.85 -10.97
CA GLN A 47 -10.99 -11.02 -12.12
C GLN A 47 -11.32 -9.53 -11.92
N THR A 48 -12.45 -9.20 -11.29
CA THR A 48 -12.85 -7.81 -11.04
C THR A 48 -11.84 -7.10 -10.14
N ASP A 49 -11.31 -7.80 -9.14
CA ASP A 49 -10.30 -7.27 -8.22
C ASP A 49 -8.95 -7.07 -8.93
N ILE A 50 -8.59 -8.01 -9.80
CA ILE A 50 -7.40 -7.93 -10.65
C ILE A 50 -7.51 -6.72 -11.60
N ASP A 51 -8.67 -6.51 -12.21
CA ASP A 51 -8.90 -5.41 -13.15
C ASP A 51 -8.80 -4.04 -12.45
N LYS A 52 -9.28 -3.92 -11.21
CA LYS A 52 -9.08 -2.73 -10.37
C LYS A 52 -7.59 -2.43 -10.14
N ILE A 53 -6.77 -3.46 -9.88
CA ILE A 53 -5.32 -3.32 -9.72
C ILE A 53 -4.65 -2.92 -11.05
N ARG A 54 -5.00 -3.61 -12.14
CA ARG A 54 -4.45 -3.35 -13.47
C ARG A 54 -4.75 -1.92 -13.93
N ALA A 55 -5.95 -1.40 -13.65
CA ALA A 55 -6.34 -0.03 -13.98
C ALA A 55 -5.41 1.05 -13.37
N LYS A 56 -4.62 0.70 -12.33
CA LYS A 56 -3.65 1.61 -11.71
C LYS A 56 -2.22 1.46 -12.21
N ASN A 57 -1.98 0.65 -13.24
CA ASN A 57 -0.65 0.40 -13.80
C ASN A 57 0.38 0.02 -12.73
N LEU A 58 -0.01 -0.86 -11.81
CA LEU A 58 0.80 -1.23 -10.66
C LEU A 58 2.04 -2.02 -11.09
N THR A 59 3.22 -1.43 -10.94
CA THR A 59 4.51 -2.10 -11.22
C THR A 59 4.91 -3.03 -10.07
N GLY A 60 5.83 -3.97 -10.33
CA GLY A 60 6.31 -4.92 -9.31
C GLY A 60 6.85 -4.29 -8.03
N ARG A 61 7.59 -3.16 -8.14
CA ARG A 61 8.04 -2.38 -6.97
C ARG A 61 6.88 -1.87 -6.11
N ALA A 62 5.81 -1.41 -6.76
CA ALA A 62 4.63 -0.91 -6.06
C ALA A 62 3.77 -2.06 -5.51
N PHE A 63 3.70 -3.18 -6.24
CA PHE A 63 3.06 -4.41 -5.81
C PHE A 63 3.64 -4.94 -4.51
N LEU A 64 4.98 -4.98 -4.39
CA LEU A 64 5.66 -5.36 -3.14
C LEU A 64 5.41 -4.38 -1.97
N ARG A 65 4.87 -3.18 -2.22
CA ARG A 65 4.55 -2.18 -1.19
C ARG A 65 3.06 -2.11 -0.87
N LEU A 66 2.25 -3.01 -1.43
CA LEU A 66 0.86 -3.15 -1.03
C LEU A 66 0.75 -3.58 0.43
N ASN A 67 -0.30 -3.09 1.06
CA ASN A 67 -0.74 -3.44 2.40
C ASN A 67 -2.27 -3.30 2.44
N GLU A 68 -2.89 -3.83 3.49
CA GLU A 68 -4.33 -3.79 3.71
C GLU A 68 -4.91 -2.38 3.50
N MET A 69 -4.30 -1.38 4.14
CA MET A 69 -4.75 0.01 4.06
C MET A 69 -4.81 0.52 2.62
N LYS A 70 -3.78 0.29 1.80
CA LYS A 70 -3.78 0.73 0.40
C LYS A 70 -4.84 0.03 -0.44
N LEU A 71 -5.08 -1.25 -0.19
CA LEU A 71 -6.03 -2.07 -0.94
C LEU A 71 -7.48 -1.70 -0.59
N MET A 72 -7.77 -1.40 0.68
CA MET A 72 -9.15 -1.27 1.18
C MET A 72 -9.63 0.17 1.41
N PHE A 73 -8.73 1.17 1.49
CA PHE A 73 -9.11 2.55 1.83
C PHE A 73 -10.18 3.09 0.87
N LYS A 74 -11.23 3.72 1.43
CA LYS A 74 -12.36 4.31 0.69
C LYS A 74 -12.52 5.79 1.07
N PRO A 75 -12.48 6.75 0.11
CA PRO A 75 -12.18 6.55 -1.31
C PRO A 75 -10.69 6.27 -1.54
N GLY A 76 -10.36 5.34 -2.43
CA GLY A 76 -8.98 4.91 -2.63
C GLY A 76 -8.67 4.35 -4.01
N PRO A 77 -7.41 3.96 -4.25
CA PRO A 77 -6.98 3.51 -5.56
C PRO A 77 -7.61 2.17 -5.94
N PHE A 78 -7.78 1.23 -5.00
CA PHE A 78 -8.23 -0.12 -5.34
C PHE A 78 -9.61 -0.45 -4.79
N GLU A 79 -9.95 0.04 -3.59
CA GLU A 79 -11.26 -0.18 -2.96
C GLU A 79 -11.69 -1.65 -3.01
N LEU A 80 -10.78 -2.54 -2.62
CA LEU A 80 -11.05 -3.96 -2.47
C LEU A 80 -11.83 -4.20 -1.16
N GLU A 81 -12.66 -5.23 -1.18
CA GLU A 81 -13.23 -5.77 0.05
C GLU A 81 -12.16 -6.52 0.85
N PHE A 82 -12.45 -6.80 2.12
CA PHE A 82 -11.49 -7.39 3.06
C PHE A 82 -10.85 -8.69 2.55
N SER A 83 -11.65 -9.70 2.20
CA SER A 83 -11.13 -11.02 1.81
C SER A 83 -10.26 -11.00 0.55
N PRO A 84 -10.65 -10.33 -0.56
CA PRO A 84 -9.76 -10.16 -1.71
C PRO A 84 -8.44 -9.45 -1.36
N ALA A 85 -8.50 -8.41 -0.51
CA ALA A 85 -7.31 -7.68 -0.09
C ALA A 85 -6.35 -8.54 0.73
N GLU A 86 -6.87 -9.36 1.63
CA GLU A 86 -6.12 -10.32 2.45
C GLU A 86 -5.42 -11.37 1.57
N GLY A 87 -6.15 -12.00 0.64
CA GLY A 87 -5.57 -12.99 -0.28
C GLY A 87 -4.45 -12.43 -1.17
N ILE A 88 -4.58 -11.17 -1.62
CA ILE A 88 -3.51 -10.51 -2.40
C ILE A 88 -2.31 -10.15 -1.51
N MET A 89 -2.54 -9.71 -0.27
CA MET A 89 -1.49 -9.37 0.68
C MET A 89 -0.66 -10.60 1.06
N GLU A 90 -1.29 -11.76 1.27
CA GLU A 90 -0.59 -13.02 1.54
C GLU A 90 0.37 -13.40 0.40
N LEU A 91 -0.02 -13.17 -0.86
CA LEU A 91 0.85 -13.40 -2.01
C LEU A 91 2.05 -12.44 -2.01
N VAL A 92 1.83 -11.17 -1.67
CA VAL A 92 2.91 -10.17 -1.57
C VAL A 92 3.90 -10.55 -0.48
N GLU A 93 3.42 -11.03 0.68
CA GLU A 93 4.28 -11.50 1.78
C GLU A 93 5.10 -12.73 1.38
N LYS A 94 4.47 -13.73 0.76
CA LYS A 94 5.17 -14.90 0.22
C LYS A 94 6.27 -14.53 -0.79
N LEU A 95 6.08 -13.49 -1.58
CA LEU A 95 7.12 -12.99 -2.49
C LEU A 95 8.27 -12.33 -1.74
N LYS A 96 7.98 -11.51 -0.72
CA LYS A 96 9.02 -10.87 0.11
C LYS A 96 9.87 -11.90 0.83
N GLU A 97 9.25 -12.90 1.46
CA GLU A 97 9.98 -13.97 2.13
C GLU A 97 10.92 -14.72 1.17
N LYS A 98 10.48 -14.99 -0.06
CA LYS A 98 11.31 -15.64 -1.08
C LYS A 98 12.52 -14.79 -1.47
N LEU A 99 12.34 -13.47 -1.57
CA LEU A 99 13.41 -12.51 -1.87
C LEU A 99 14.43 -12.40 -0.73
N GLU A 100 14.00 -12.54 0.52
CA GLU A 100 14.89 -12.55 1.69
C GLU A 100 15.65 -13.87 1.83
N LYS A 101 15.03 -14.98 1.43
CA LYS A 101 15.60 -16.34 1.48
C LYS A 101 16.50 -16.67 0.28
N THR A 102 16.58 -15.82 -0.75
CA THR A 102 17.50 -16.05 -1.88
C THR A 102 18.90 -15.49 -1.54
N PRO A 103 19.95 -16.33 -1.41
CA PRO A 103 21.30 -15.82 -1.33
C PRO A 103 21.63 -15.06 -2.63
N PRO A 104 22.31 -13.90 -2.56
CA PRO A 104 22.54 -13.09 -3.75
C PRO A 104 23.39 -13.88 -4.76
N ALA A 105 22.82 -14.12 -5.94
CA ALA A 105 23.52 -14.71 -7.06
C ALA A 105 24.63 -13.75 -7.52
N SER A 106 25.87 -14.22 -7.44
CA SER A 106 27.08 -13.60 -8.02
C SER A 106 27.33 -12.15 -7.59
N VAL A 107 27.66 -11.96 -6.31
CA VAL A 107 28.30 -10.71 -5.86
C VAL A 107 29.78 -10.81 -6.24
N GLU A 108 30.21 -10.08 -7.27
CA GLU A 108 31.60 -9.63 -7.31
C GLU A 108 31.87 -8.93 -5.98
N VAL A 109 32.83 -9.47 -5.22
CA VAL A 109 33.11 -9.07 -3.86
C VAL A 109 33.65 -7.64 -3.87
N VAL A 110 32.74 -6.66 -3.90
CA VAL A 110 33.04 -5.30 -3.49
C VAL A 110 33.38 -5.40 -2.01
N THR A 111 34.65 -5.16 -1.71
CA THR A 111 35.16 -5.26 -0.35
C THR A 111 34.32 -4.37 0.57
N THR A 112 34.06 -4.84 1.80
CA THR A 112 33.24 -4.12 2.80
C THR A 112 33.73 -2.69 3.09
N THR A 113 34.96 -2.38 2.69
CA THR A 113 35.56 -1.05 2.74
C THR A 113 34.96 -0.08 1.70
N GLU A 114 34.62 -0.53 0.50
CA GLU A 114 34.10 0.34 -0.57
C GLU A 114 32.61 0.67 -0.39
N PHE A 115 31.80 -0.31 0.03
CA PHE A 115 30.36 -0.09 0.29
C PHE A 115 30.13 0.86 1.49
N ASN A 116 30.96 0.76 2.53
CA ASN A 116 30.90 1.68 3.66
C ASN A 116 31.36 3.10 3.32
N SER A 117 32.11 3.30 2.23
CA SER A 117 32.45 4.66 1.76
C SER A 117 31.29 5.29 0.95
N LEU A 118 30.55 4.49 0.18
CA LEU A 118 29.38 4.96 -0.59
C LEU A 118 28.18 5.31 0.30
N VAL A 119 28.07 4.69 1.48
CA VAL A 119 27.08 5.01 2.52
C VAL A 119 27.64 6.02 3.54
N THR A 120 28.64 6.82 3.16
CA THR A 120 29.02 8.05 3.88
C THR A 120 28.67 9.31 3.11
N THR A 121 27.55 9.32 2.38
CA THR A 121 26.97 10.60 1.97
C THR A 121 26.27 11.23 3.17
N THR A 122 26.99 12.16 3.81
CA THR A 122 26.54 13.20 4.73
C THR A 122 25.17 13.80 4.36
N GLU A 123 24.78 13.73 3.08
CA GLU A 123 23.51 14.17 2.52
C GLU A 123 22.29 13.36 2.97
N PHE A 124 22.39 12.03 3.12
CA PHE A 124 21.25 11.19 3.53
C PHE A 124 20.91 11.39 5.02
N ASN A 125 21.94 11.49 5.86
CA ASN A 125 21.78 11.81 7.28
C ASN A 125 21.30 13.26 7.48
N SER A 126 21.78 14.21 6.65
CA SER A 126 21.26 15.58 6.67
C SER A 126 19.79 15.67 6.24
N PHE A 127 19.37 14.88 5.26
CA PHE A 127 17.98 14.84 4.82
C PHE A 127 17.05 14.23 5.89
N SER A 128 17.45 13.11 6.51
CA SER A 128 16.65 12.47 7.56
C SER A 128 16.50 13.38 8.80
N GLU A 129 17.55 14.08 9.20
CA GLU A 129 17.50 15.06 10.29
C GLU A 129 16.57 16.24 9.97
N LYS A 130 16.67 16.80 8.75
CA LYS A 130 15.79 17.90 8.32
C LYS A 130 14.31 17.48 8.33
N VAL A 131 14.01 16.30 7.81
CA VAL A 131 12.65 15.75 7.80
C VAL A 131 12.14 15.57 9.24
N SER A 132 12.96 15.04 10.14
CA SER A 132 12.62 14.89 11.56
C SER A 132 12.28 16.23 12.23
N VAL A 133 13.11 17.26 12.01
CA VAL A 133 12.88 18.61 12.54
C VAL A 133 11.59 19.24 12.00
N GLU A 134 11.27 19.02 10.71
CA GLU A 134 10.04 19.53 10.10
C GLU A 134 8.79 18.89 10.73
N PHE A 135 8.81 17.58 10.99
CA PHE A 135 7.72 16.86 11.65
C PHE A 135 7.48 17.33 13.08
N GLU A 136 8.54 17.58 13.85
CA GLU A 136 8.43 18.14 15.20
C GLU A 136 7.80 19.53 15.19
N LYS A 137 8.23 20.42 14.28
CA LYS A 137 7.63 21.75 14.12
C LYS A 137 6.14 21.67 13.80
N MET A 138 5.76 20.80 12.87
CA MET A 138 4.37 20.58 12.49
C MET A 138 3.53 20.10 13.68
N SER A 139 4.10 19.22 14.52
CA SER A 139 3.42 18.69 15.70
C SER A 139 3.17 19.77 16.75
N VAL A 140 4.14 20.66 16.99
CA VAL A 140 4.00 21.81 17.89
C VAL A 140 2.92 22.79 17.37
N GLU A 141 2.89 23.04 16.07
CA GLU A 141 1.91 23.95 15.46
C GLU A 141 0.48 23.39 15.53
N LEU A 142 0.30 22.09 15.30
CA LEU A 142 -0.99 21.42 15.47
C LEU A 142 -1.49 21.49 16.92
N GLU A 143 -0.62 21.32 17.91
CA GLU A 143 -1.00 21.43 19.32
C GLU A 143 -1.39 22.87 19.69
N LYS A 144 -0.72 23.88 19.09
CA LYS A 144 -1.12 25.28 19.27
C LYS A 144 -2.50 25.54 18.68
N ASN A 145 -2.76 25.10 17.45
CA ASN A 145 -4.06 25.26 16.80
C ASN A 145 -5.18 24.56 17.57
N ARG A 146 -4.90 23.39 18.16
CA ARG A 146 -5.83 22.67 19.03
C ARG A 146 -6.27 23.52 20.23
N LYS A 147 -5.31 24.18 20.91
CA LYS A 147 -5.60 25.06 22.05
C LYS A 147 -6.42 26.29 21.65
N ASP A 148 -6.14 26.86 20.48
CA ASP A 148 -6.90 28.00 19.97
C ASP A 148 -8.35 27.61 19.66
N ILE A 149 -8.58 26.42 19.09
CA ILE A 149 -9.92 25.86 18.87
C ILE A 149 -10.66 25.65 20.19
N ASP A 150 -9.99 25.08 21.21
CA ASP A 150 -10.58 24.87 22.54
C ASP A 150 -11.00 26.19 23.18
N LYS A 151 -10.18 27.25 23.02
CA LYS A 151 -10.49 28.59 23.50
C LYS A 151 -11.70 29.20 22.79
N VAL A 152 -11.74 29.14 21.45
CA VAL A 152 -12.89 29.61 20.66
C VAL A 152 -14.17 28.88 21.06
N SER A 153 -14.09 27.56 21.29
CA SER A 153 -15.21 26.75 21.76
C SER A 153 -15.72 27.22 23.14
N ALA A 154 -14.82 27.55 24.06
CA ALA A 154 -15.18 28.09 25.36
C ALA A 154 -15.86 29.46 25.25
N ASP A 155 -15.35 30.35 24.40
CA ASP A 155 -15.93 31.67 24.16
C ASP A 155 -17.35 31.58 23.58
N PHE A 156 -17.58 30.68 22.61
CA PHE A 156 -18.92 30.42 22.07
C PHE A 156 -19.90 29.90 23.13
N LYS A 157 -19.46 29.01 24.02
CA LYS A 157 -20.31 28.53 25.13
C LYS A 157 -20.70 29.67 26.07
N LYS A 158 -19.78 30.58 26.35
CA LYS A 158 -20.04 31.75 27.20
C LYS A 158 -21.05 32.70 26.55
N ILE A 159 -20.85 33.05 25.27
CA ILE A 159 -21.78 33.90 24.51
C ILE A 159 -23.19 33.30 24.49
N ARG A 160 -23.30 31.98 24.28
CA ARG A 160 -24.59 31.28 24.29
C ARG A 160 -25.31 31.38 25.64
N LYS A 161 -24.56 31.29 26.75
CA LYS A 161 -25.11 31.41 28.11
C LYS A 161 -25.55 32.85 28.41
N ASP A 162 -24.76 33.83 28.01
CA ASP A 162 -25.03 35.25 28.24
C ASP A 162 -26.18 35.78 27.36
N SER A 163 -26.44 35.12 26.22
CA SER A 163 -27.52 35.46 25.28
C SER A 163 -28.87 34.79 25.58
N GLN A 164 -28.98 33.95 26.62
CA GLN A 164 -30.28 33.45 27.06
C GLN A 164 -31.04 34.56 27.82
N PRO A 165 -32.24 34.97 27.37
CA PRO A 165 -33.00 35.98 28.08
C PRO A 165 -33.37 35.50 29.48
N GLN A 166 -33.07 36.32 30.50
CA GLN A 166 -33.56 36.09 31.85
C GLN A 166 -35.09 36.21 31.80
N GLN A 167 -35.80 35.07 31.90
CA GLN A 167 -37.23 35.08 32.20
C GLN A 167 -37.42 35.79 33.54
N THR A 168 -37.81 37.07 33.50
CA THR A 168 -38.23 37.82 34.67
C THR A 168 -39.45 37.12 35.26
N ARG A 169 -39.25 36.44 36.39
CA ARG A 169 -40.36 35.98 37.23
C ARG A 169 -41.06 37.22 37.78
N TYR A 170 -42.21 37.57 37.19
CA TYR A 170 -43.15 38.47 37.87
C TYR A 170 -43.72 37.73 39.09
N PRO A 171 -43.79 38.38 40.27
CA PRO A 171 -44.45 37.78 41.43
C PRO A 171 -45.95 37.73 41.16
N GLN A 172 -46.54 36.54 41.29
CA GLN A 172 -47.99 36.37 41.33
C GLN A 172 -48.48 36.99 42.64
N GLY A 173 -49.37 37.96 42.53
CA GLY A 173 -50.02 38.63 43.66
C GLY A 173 -51.06 37.75 44.35
#